data_AF-A0A8B3DFF1-F1
#
_entry.id   AF-A0A8B3DFF1-F1
#
_cell.length_a   1.000
_cell.length_b   1.000
_cell.length_c   1.000
_cell.angle_alpha   90.00
_cell.angle_beta   90.00
_cell.angle_gamma   90.00
#
_symmetry.space_group_name_H-M   'P 1'
#
loop_
_entity.id
_entity.type
_entity.pdbx_description
1 polymer ?
#
loop_
_entity_poly.entity_id
_entity_poly.type
_entity_poly.pdbx_seq_one_letter_code
_entity_poly.pdbx_strand_id
1 'polypeptide(L)' 'MLNHKEQDIVLSALEIVIDGVSSSDANEKTRIAGVYIAGLIIADTKGVLEQDTRKAVLSIIEMVER' A
#
# COMPACT_ATOMS: atom_id res chain seq x y z
N MET A 1 -15.42 -0.73 11.27
CA MET A 1 -14.35 -0.97 12.27
C MET A 1 -13.56 -2.15 11.74
N LEU A 2 -12.29 -1.95 11.37
CA LEU A 2 -11.45 -3.01 10.81
C LEU A 2 -11.30 -4.15 11.85
N ASN A 3 -11.32 -5.40 11.42
CA ASN A 3 -10.98 -6.51 12.33
C ASN A 3 -9.45 -6.53 12.55
N HIS A 4 -8.96 -7.15 13.63
CA HIS A 4 -7.52 -7.17 13.97
C HIS A 4 -6.62 -7.59 12.79
N LYS A 5 -7.02 -8.60 12.02
CA LYS A 5 -6.28 -9.07 10.83
C LYS A 5 -6.20 -8.02 9.71
N GLU A 6 -7.22 -7.18 9.54
CA GLU A 6 -7.19 -6.09 8.55
C GLU A 6 -6.37 -4.90 9.04
N GLN A 7 -6.38 -4.62 10.35
CA GLN A 7 -5.48 -3.64 10.95
C GLN A 7 -4.02 -4.05 10.78
N ASP A 8 -3.71 -5.33 10.96
CA ASP A 8 -2.35 -5.86 10.77
C ASP A 8 -1.87 -5.66 9.33
N ILE A 9 -2.72 -5.93 8.32
CA ILE A 9 -2.37 -5.75 6.90
C ILE A 9 -2.09 -4.27 6.57
N VAL A 10 -2.93 -3.36 7.07
CA VAL A 10 -2.75 -1.91 6.86
C VAL A 10 -1.45 -1.44 7.48
N LEU A 11 -1.16 -1.86 8.71
CA LEU A 11 0.06 -1.48 9.41
C LEU A 11 1.30 -1.99 8.67
N SER A 12 1.31 -3.27 8.29
CA SER A 12 2.41 -3.84 7.50
C SER A 12 2.58 -3.14 6.15
N ALA A 13 1.50 -2.75 5.47
CA ALA A 13 1.59 -1.99 4.22
C ALA A 13 2.23 -0.61 4.42
N LEU A 14 1.91 0.09 5.52
CA LEU A 14 2.53 1.36 5.86
C LEU A 14 4.01 1.20 6.20
N GLU A 15 4.38 0.16 6.94
CA GLU A 15 5.78 -0.14 7.28
C GLU A 15 6.63 -0.37 6.03
N ILE A 16 6.13 -1.16 5.07
CA ILE A 16 6.80 -1.41 3.78
C ILE A 16 7.05 -0.10 3.02
N VAL A 17 6.05 0.78 2.97
CA VAL A 17 6.16 2.06 2.27
C VAL A 17 7.16 2.98 2.97
N ILE A 18 7.09 3.08 4.30
CA ILE A 18 7.99 3.92 5.10
C ILE A 18 9.44 3.45 4.94
N ASP A 19 9.68 2.15 5.00
CA ASP A 19 11.02 1.58 4.81
C ASP A 19 11.57 1.92 3.40
N GLY A 20 10.74 1.72 2.37
CA GLY A 20 11.11 2.03 0.99
C GLY A 20 11.43 3.51 0.73
N VAL A 21 10.71 4.46 1.36
CA VAL A 21 11.00 5.90 1.21
C VAL A 21 12.10 6.42 2.13
N SER A 22 12.36 5.72 3.23
CA SER A 22 13.42 6.06 4.19
C SER A 22 14.78 5.47 3.80
N SER A 23 14.81 4.61 2.77
CA SER A 23 16.03 4.06 2.19
C SER A 23 17.01 5.16 1.77
N SER A 24 18.31 4.90 1.96
CA SER A 24 19.39 5.79 1.53
C SER A 24 19.43 6.00 0.02
N ASP A 25 18.84 5.08 -0.74
CA ASP A 25 18.76 5.13 -2.20
C ASP A 25 17.47 5.81 -2.71
N ALA A 26 16.59 6.23 -1.79
CA ALA A 26 15.36 6.91 -2.16
C ALA A 26 15.65 8.30 -2.72
N ASN A 27 15.22 8.53 -3.96
CA ASN A 27 15.25 9.85 -4.59
C ASN A 27 13.89 10.55 -4.41
N GLU A 28 13.79 11.78 -4.91
CA GLU A 28 12.57 12.58 -4.81
C GLU A 28 11.35 11.87 -5.41
N LYS A 29 11.52 11.18 -6.54
CA LYS A 29 10.45 10.44 -7.20
C LYS A 29 9.96 9.29 -6.32
N THR A 30 10.86 8.53 -5.69
CA THR A 30 10.49 7.43 -4.79
C THR A 30 9.78 7.93 -3.54
N ARG A 31 10.21 9.06 -2.97
CA ARG A 31 9.54 9.70 -1.83
C ARG A 31 8.12 10.16 -2.16
N ILE A 32 7.93 10.82 -3.30
CA ILE A 32 6.59 11.27 -3.75
C ILE A 32 5.67 10.07 -3.98
N ALA A 33 6.17 9.00 -4.61
CA ALA A 33 5.41 7.79 -4.83
C ALA A 33 4.99 7.12 -3.51
N GLY A 34 5.87 7.05 -2.52
CA GLY A 34 5.50 6.48 -1.22
C GLY A 34 4.51 7.33 -0.43
N VAL A 35 4.59 8.66 -0.48
CA VAL A 35 3.56 9.55 0.12
C VAL A 35 2.19 9.28 -0.53
N TYR A 36 2.16 9.14 -1.85
CA TYR A 36 0.94 8.81 -2.59
C TYR A 36 0.36 7.45 -2.16
N ILE A 37 1.20 6.40 -2.09
CA ILE A 37 0.78 5.05 -1.69
C ILE A 37 0.28 5.03 -0.24
N ALA A 38 0.97 5.71 0.69
CA ALA A 38 0.52 5.83 2.08
C ALA A 38 -0.86 6.48 2.18
N GLY A 39 -1.12 7.51 1.35
CA GLY A 39 -2.44 8.15 1.24
C GLY A 39 -3.53 7.18 0.78
N LEU A 40 -3.24 6.31 -0.19
CA LEU A 40 -4.17 5.26 -0.64
C LEU A 40 -4.46 4.22 0.44
N ILE A 41 -3.43 3.76 1.17
CA ILE A 41 -3.60 2.80 2.28
C ILE A 41 -4.52 3.40 3.36
N ILE A 42 -4.35 4.68 3.69
CA ILE A 42 -5.21 5.38 4.65
C ILE A 42 -6.63 5.54 4.09
N ALA A 43 -6.81 5.83 2.80
CA ALA A 43 -8.13 5.92 2.18
C ALA A 43 -8.87 4.57 2.19
N ASP A 44 -8.15 3.48 1.93
CA ASP A 44 -8.64 2.09 2.00
C ASP A 44 -9.22 1.76 3.39
N THR A 45 -8.50 2.14 4.46
CA THR A 45 -8.95 1.91 5.84
C THR A 45 -10.26 2.60 6.21
N LYS A 46 -10.57 3.70 5.51
CA LYS A 46 -11.79 4.48 5.68
C LYS A 46 -12.94 3.94 4.82
N GLY A 47 -12.74 2.86 4.08
CA GLY A 47 -13.72 2.27 3.17
C GLY A 47 -13.95 3.12 1.91
N VAL A 48 -12.99 3.97 1.54
CA VAL A 48 -13.11 4.89 0.40
C VAL A 48 -12.69 4.22 -0.91
N LEU A 49 -11.82 3.21 -0.85
CA LEU A 49 -11.45 2.43 -2.03
C LEU A 49 -12.42 1.27 -2.25
N GLU A 50 -12.96 1.16 -3.45
CA GLU A 50 -13.81 0.04 -3.85
C GLU A 50 -13.01 -1.28 -3.86
N GLN A 51 -13.62 -2.35 -3.35
CA GLN A 51 -13.02 -3.69 -3.25
C GLN A 51 -12.43 -4.21 -4.57
N ASP A 52 -12.97 -3.77 -5.71
CA ASP A 52 -12.53 -4.21 -7.03
C ASP A 52 -11.11 -3.75 -7.37
N THR A 53 -10.66 -2.64 -6.77
CA THR A 53 -9.30 -2.12 -6.94
C THR A 53 -8.25 -3.05 -6.32
N ARG A 54 -8.52 -3.60 -5.13
CA ARG A 54 -7.60 -4.52 -4.45
C ARG A 54 -7.43 -5.83 -5.22
N LYS A 55 -8.53 -6.36 -5.78
CA LYS A 55 -8.49 -7.57 -6.63
C LYS A 55 -7.69 -7.34 -7.91
N ALA A 56 -7.89 -6.21 -8.57
CA ALA A 56 -7.16 -5.87 -9.80
C ALA A 56 -5.64 -5.78 -9.55
N VAL A 57 -5.21 -5.16 -8.46
CA VAL A 57 -3.79 -5.08 -8.09
C VAL A 57 -3.19 -6.46 -7.79
N LEU A 58 -3.91 -7.30 -7.03
CA LEU A 58 -3.46 -8.66 -6.75
C LEU A 58 -3.27 -9.48 -8.03
N SER A 59 -4.23 -9.39 -8.95
CA SER A 59 -4.16 -10.07 -10.25
C SER A 59 -2.95 -9.63 -11.09
N ILE A 60 -2.55 -8.35 -11.03
CA ILE A 60 -1.34 -7.87 -11.71
C ILE A 60 -0.08 -8.53 -11.14
N ILE A 61 0.02 -8.66 -9.82
CA ILE A 61 1.19 -9.27 -9.16
C ILE A 61 1.27 -10.76 -9.51
N GLU A 62 0.15 -11.49 -9.42
CA GLU A 62 0.08 -12.92 -9.75
C GLU A 62 0.40 -13.21 -11.23
N MET A 63 0.14 -12.26 -12.12
CA MET A 63 0.51 -12.38 -13.54
C MET A 63 2.00 -12.21 -13.82
N VAL A 64 2.73 -11.47 -12.97
CA VAL A 64 4.17 -11.21 -13.13
C VAL A 64 5.04 -12.36 -12.59
N GLU A 65 4.51 -13.18 -11.69
CA GLU A 65 5.19 -14.39 -11.19
C GLU A 65 5.05 -15.63 -12.10
N ARG A 66 4.53 -15.48 -13.32
CA ARG A 66 4.46 -16.52 -14.37
C ARG A 66 5.46 -16.28 -15.49
#